data_AF-A0AAW0CPZ8-F1
#
_entry.id   AF-A0AAW0CPZ8-F1
#
_cell.length_a   1.000
_cell.length_b   1.000
_cell.length_c   1.000
_cell.angle_alpha   90.00
_cell.angle_beta   90.00
_cell.angle_gamma   90.00
#
_symmetry.space_group_name_H-M   'P 1'
#
loop_
_entity.id
_entity.type
_entity.pdbx_description
1 polymer ?
#
loop_
_entity_poly.entity_id
_entity_poly.type
_entity_poly.pdbx_seq_one_letter_code
_entity_poly.pdbx_strand_id
1 'polypeptide(L)'
;MYIDFTSLEDFTGKCDVLRCNPDFQVNHEERFDFVNVNMDQNSLSFARVLYLFRCVLPSHREEDIALVRSLKASRWKPNTLWENCRLLDDVHLAEVFCTRSTHD
;
A
#
# COMPACT_ATOMS: atom_id res chain seq x y z
N MET A 1 -6.50 -1.76 11.95
CA MET A 1 -6.75 -0.48 11.26
C MET A 1 -7.74 -0.78 10.15
N TYR A 2 -8.70 0.11 9.90
CA TYR A 2 -9.65 -0.04 8.80
C TYR A 2 -9.14 0.83 7.65
N ILE A 3 -9.05 0.26 6.46
CA ILE A 3 -8.74 1.01 5.24
C ILE A 3 -9.99 0.99 4.38
N ASP A 4 -10.56 2.17 4.17
CA ASP A 4 -11.62 2.34 3.20
C ASP A 4 -11.00 2.56 1.82
N PHE A 5 -11.46 1.81 0.84
CA PHE A 5 -11.00 1.91 -0.54
C PHE A 5 -12.19 1.73 -1.50
N THR A 6 -12.08 2.29 -2.70
CA THR A 6 -13.06 2.05 -3.76
C THR A 6 -12.53 0.96 -4.68
N SER A 7 -13.29 -0.12 -4.82
CA SER A 7 -12.93 -1.23 -5.71
C SER A 7 -13.05 -0.78 -7.17
N LEU A 8 -12.03 -1.06 -7.99
CA LEU A 8 -12.05 -0.73 -9.42
C LEU A 8 -12.85 -1.71 -10.26
N GLU A 9 -13.16 -2.90 -9.73
CA GLU A 9 -13.95 -3.91 -10.44
C GLU A 9 -15.45 -3.60 -10.43
N ASP A 10 -15.94 -3.06 -9.32
CA ASP A 10 -17.37 -2.85 -9.08
C ASP A 10 -17.72 -1.42 -8.62
N PHE A 11 -16.74 -0.53 -8.50
CA PHE A 11 -16.88 0.86 -8.06
C PHE A 11 -17.54 1.03 -6.68
N THR A 12 -17.60 -0.05 -5.89
CA THR A 12 -18.19 0.00 -4.55
C THR A 12 -17.15 0.43 -3.52
N GLY A 13 -17.59 1.18 -2.51
CA GLY A 13 -16.81 1.43 -1.31
C GLY A 13 -16.68 0.14 -0.51
N LYS A 14 -15.45 -0.26 -0.21
CA LYS A 14 -15.12 -1.43 0.59
C LYS A 14 -14.23 -1.01 1.76
N CYS A 15 -14.29 -1.78 2.83
CA CYS A 15 -13.49 -1.57 4.01
C CYS A 15 -12.67 -2.85 4.23
N ASP A 16 -11.34 -2.74 4.22
CA ASP A 16 -10.47 -3.85 4.60
C ASP A 16 -9.97 -3.67 6.03
N VAL A 17 -9.88 -4.79 6.75
CA VAL A 17 -9.27 -4.84 8.07
C VAL A 17 -7.80 -5.09 7.85
N LEU A 18 -7.00 -4.01 7.82
CA LEU A 18 -5.57 -4.17 7.94
C LEU A 18 -5.28 -4.68 9.36
N ARG A 19 -4.98 -5.97 9.47
CA ARG A 19 -4.56 -6.63 10.71
C ARG A 19 -3.16 -6.15 11.08
N CYS A 20 -3.09 -4.93 11.59
CA CYS A 20 -1.92 -4.47 12.33
C CYS A 20 -1.90 -5.23 13.65
N ASN A 21 -0.98 -6.18 13.82
CA ASN A 21 -0.61 -6.61 15.18
C ASN A 21 0.03 -5.40 15.88
N PRO A 22 -0.49 -4.90 17.02
CA PRO A 22 0.15 -3.83 17.78
C PRO A 22 1.60 -4.15 18.15
N ASP A 23 1.90 -5.42 18.41
CA ASP A 23 3.25 -5.89 18.74
C ASP A 23 4.25 -5.59 17.64
N PHE A 24 3.79 -5.54 16.38
CA PHE A 24 4.63 -5.31 15.21
C PHE A 24 5.29 -3.92 15.24
N GLN A 25 4.52 -2.92 15.66
CA GLN A 25 4.99 -1.55 15.80
C GLN A 25 5.86 -1.37 17.04
N VAL A 26 5.53 -2.07 18.12
CA VAL A 26 6.27 -2.05 19.38
C VAL A 26 7.65 -2.72 19.24
N ASN A 27 7.74 -3.81 18.47
CA ASN A 27 8.95 -4.59 18.30
C ASN A 27 9.80 -4.17 17.09
N HIS A 28 9.40 -3.12 16.35
CA HIS A 28 10.04 -2.71 15.09
C HIS A 28 10.17 -3.85 14.06
N GLU A 29 9.18 -4.74 14.01
CA GLU A 29 9.17 -5.85 13.07
C GLU A 29 8.98 -5.34 11.63
N GLU A 30 9.63 -5.99 10.65
CA GLU A 30 9.54 -5.61 9.23
C GLU A 30 8.20 -6.03 8.61
N ARG A 31 7.44 -5.08 8.05
CA ARG A 31 6.19 -5.41 7.37
C ARG A 31 6.45 -5.94 5.97
N PHE A 32 5.76 -7.03 5.64
CA PHE A 32 5.80 -7.65 4.31
C PHE A 32 4.46 -7.57 3.58
N ASP A 33 3.52 -6.76 4.08
CA ASP A 33 2.23 -6.53 3.43
C ASP A 33 2.40 -5.74 2.12
N PHE A 34 1.76 -6.21 1.05
CA PHE A 34 1.69 -5.50 -0.22
C PHE A 34 0.30 -4.94 -0.44
N VAL A 35 0.24 -3.77 -1.06
CA VAL A 35 -1.00 -3.05 -1.36
C VAL A 35 -1.03 -2.62 -2.82
N ASN A 36 -2.26 -2.49 -3.34
CA ASN A 36 -2.51 -1.82 -4.60
C ASN A 36 -2.54 -0.31 -4.36
N VAL A 37 -1.73 0.43 -5.10
CA VAL A 37 -1.66 1.89 -5.05
C VAL A 37 -2.08 2.48 -6.39
N ASN A 38 -2.93 3.49 -6.33
CA ASN A 38 -3.44 4.19 -7.52
C ASN A 38 -2.48 5.34 -7.89
N MET A 39 -1.30 4.97 -8.41
CA MET A 39 -0.23 5.90 -8.80
C MET A 39 -0.51 6.58 -10.14
N ASP A 40 -0.97 5.79 -11.11
CA ASP A 40 -1.24 6.22 -12.48
C ASP A 40 -2.65 5.79 -12.87
N GLN A 41 -3.41 6.70 -13.51
CA GLN A 41 -4.82 6.45 -13.90
C GLN A 41 -5.01 5.22 -14.81
N ASN A 42 -3.95 4.74 -15.46
CA ASN A 42 -4.02 3.68 -16.47
C ASN A 42 -3.31 2.39 -16.06
N SER A 43 -2.74 2.29 -14.85
CA SER A 43 -2.06 1.05 -14.45
C SER A 43 -2.17 0.73 -12.97
N LEU A 44 -2.44 -0.54 -12.67
CA LEU A 44 -2.40 -1.06 -11.32
C LEU A 44 -0.94 -1.10 -10.84
N SER A 45 -0.63 -0.28 -9.84
CA SER A 45 0.67 -0.26 -9.20
C SER A 45 0.62 -0.98 -7.86
N PHE A 46 1.74 -1.59 -7.49
CA PHE A 46 1.88 -2.35 -6.26
C PHE A 46 3.01 -1.74 -5.44
N ALA A 47 2.82 -1.71 -4.12
CA ALA A 47 3.82 -1.24 -3.18
C ALA A 47 3.81 -2.08 -1.90
N ARG A 48 4.94 -2.15 -1.21
CA ARG A 48 5.03 -2.75 0.13
C ARG A 48 4.77 -1.69 1.18
N VAL A 49 3.88 -1.95 2.13
CA VAL A 49 3.67 -1.05 3.27
C VAL A 49 4.82 -1.20 4.25
N LEU A 50 5.54 -0.11 4.52
CA LEU A 50 6.60 -0.05 5.53
C LEU A 50 6.05 0.46 6.86
N TYR A 51 5.21 1.50 6.81
CA TYR A 51 4.68 2.15 8.00
C TYR A 51 3.32 2.79 7.76
N LEU A 52 2.50 2.89 8.81
CA LEU A 52 1.23 3.61 8.81
C LEU A 52 1.19 4.52 10.03
N PHE A 53 0.89 5.78 9.83
CA PHE A 53 0.83 6.76 10.91
C PHE A 53 -0.27 7.78 10.64
N ARG A 54 -0.96 8.17 11.71
CA ARG A 54 -1.91 9.27 11.70
C ARG A 54 -1.19 10.55 12.08
N CYS A 55 -1.35 11.60 11.29
CA CYS A 55 -0.76 12.90 11.59
C CYS A 55 -1.82 14.00 11.57
N VAL A 56 -1.56 15.04 12.35
CA VAL A 56 -2.35 16.29 12.32
C VAL A 56 -1.55 17.31 11.54
N LEU A 57 -2.10 17.76 10.40
CA LEU A 57 -1.48 18.79 9.58
C LEU A 57 -1.59 20.17 10.26
N PRO A 58 -0.78 21.17 9.87
CA PRO A 58 -0.93 22.56 10.37
C PRO A 58 -2.33 23.15 10.14
N SER A 59 -3.10 22.62 9.19
CA SER A 59 -4.49 22.98 8.96
C SER A 59 -5.48 22.38 9.97
N HIS A 60 -4.99 21.71 11.03
CA HIS A 60 -5.77 20.90 11.98
C HIS A 60 -6.51 19.71 11.37
N ARG A 61 -6.20 19.35 10.13
CA ARG A 61 -6.78 18.17 9.48
C ARG A 61 -6.02 16.92 9.91
N GLU A 62 -6.74 15.89 10.32
CA GLU A 62 -6.16 14.57 10.52
C GLU A 62 -6.05 13.84 9.19
N GLU A 63 -4.90 13.21 8.96
CA GLU A 63 -4.64 12.40 7.78
C GLU A 63 -3.97 11.09 8.18
N ASP A 64 -4.40 10.02 7.53
CA ASP A 64 -3.70 8.74 7.57
C ASP A 64 -2.65 8.72 6.45
N ILE A 65 -1.41 8.45 6.84
CA ILE A 65 -0.25 8.42 5.94
C ILE A 65 0.36 7.02 5.96
N ALA A 66 0.61 6.50 4.77
CA ALA A 66 1.36 5.28 4.53
C ALA A 66 2.75 5.59 4.00
N LEU A 67 3.79 5.11 4.69
CA LEU A 67 5.10 4.96 4.09
C LEU A 67 5.11 3.62 3.36
N VAL A 68 5.34 3.65 2.06
CA VAL A 68 5.40 2.43 1.24
C VAL A 68 6.71 2.39 0.45
N ARG A 69 6.97 1.23 -0.13
CA ARG A 69 8.09 1.00 -1.02
C ARG A 69 7.55 0.52 -2.35
N SER A 70 7.80 1.28 -3.40
CA SER A 70 7.30 0.95 -4.73
C SER A 70 7.98 -0.31 -5.26
N LEU A 71 7.34 -0.98 -6.22
CA LEU A 71 7.91 -2.14 -6.89
C LEU A 71 8.25 -1.83 -8.34
N LYS A 72 9.32 -2.45 -8.85
CA LYS A 72 9.72 -2.39 -10.25
C LYS A 72 9.62 -3.74 -10.92
N ALA A 73 9.53 -3.79 -12.24
CA ALA A 73 9.62 -5.05 -12.96
C ALA A 73 10.93 -5.77 -12.64
N SER A 74 10.83 -7.03 -12.24
CA SER A 74 12.00 -7.85 -11.94
C SER A 74 12.77 -8.18 -13.22
N ARG A 75 14.10 -8.24 -13.10
CA ARG A 75 14.97 -8.76 -14.17
C ARG A 75 15.15 -10.28 -14.08
N TRP A 76 14.80 -10.87 -12.94
CA TRP A 76 14.90 -12.30 -12.75
C TRP A 76 13.78 -13.03 -13.49
N LYS A 77 14.10 -14.20 -14.04
CA LYS A 77 13.14 -15.05 -14.73
C LYS A 77 13.03 -16.37 -13.95
N PRO A 78 11.83 -16.76 -13.50
CA PRO A 78 11.63 -18.05 -12.89
C PRO A 78 11.92 -19.17 -13.91
N ASN A 79 12.46 -20.28 -13.43
CA ASN A 79 12.63 -21.50 -14.24
C ASN A 79 11.30 -22.23 -14.52
N THR A 80 10.19 -21.70 -14.02
CA THR A 80 8.83 -22.22 -14.18
C THR A 80 8.03 -21.27 -15.06
N LEU A 81 7.26 -21.81 -16.00
CA LEU A 81 6.39 -21.01 -16.87
C LEU A 81 5.20 -20.49 -16.06
N TRP A 82 5.10 -19.16 -15.91
CA TRP A 82 3.95 -18.50 -15.29
C TRP A 82 3.23 -17.68 -16.36
N GLU A 83 2.07 -18.15 -16.82
CA GLU A 83 1.25 -17.42 -17.78
C GLU A 83 0.50 -16.28 -17.09
N ASN A 84 0.47 -15.10 -17.73
CA ASN A 84 -0.21 -13.90 -17.23
C ASN A 84 0.24 -13.39 -15.85
N CYS A 85 1.44 -13.76 -15.40
CA CYS A 85 2.03 -13.26 -14.16
C CYS A 85 3.08 -12.17 -14.44
N ARG A 86 3.16 -11.18 -13.54
CA ARG A 86 4.21 -10.17 -13.53
C ARG A 86 5.07 -10.35 -12.29
N LEU A 87 6.38 -10.46 -12.48
CA LEU A 87 7.32 -10.48 -11.36
C LEU A 87 7.83 -9.08 -11.06
N LEU A 88 7.83 -8.75 -9.78
CA LEU A 88 8.17 -7.42 -9.28
C LEU A 88 9.24 -7.53 -8.18
N ASP A 89 10.25 -6.66 -8.26
CA ASP A 89 11.28 -6.48 -7.24
C ASP A 89 10.99 -5.22 -6.43
N ASP A 90 11.38 -5.26 -5.17
CA ASP A 90 11.34 -4.12 -4.28
C ASP A 90 12.36 -3.05 -4.69
N VAL A 91 11.97 -1.77 -4.80
CA VAL A 91 12.96 -0.69 -4.95
C VAL A 91 13.45 -0.22 -3.60
N HIS A 92 14.75 0.03 -3.43
CA HIS A 92 15.28 0.52 -2.14
C HIS A 92 14.79 1.93 -1.74
N LEU A 93 13.98 2.59 -2.57
CA LEU A 93 13.42 3.91 -2.30
C LEU A 93 12.02 3.79 -1.72
N ALA A 94 11.81 4.44 -0.57
CA ALA A 94 10.51 4.55 0.07
C ALA A 94 9.82 5.86 -0.33
N GLU A 95 8.51 5.81 -0.50
CA GLU A 95 7.63 6.91 -0.90
C GLU A 95 6.49 7.06 0.11
N VAL A 96 6.01 8.28 0.30
CA VAL A 96 4.99 8.62 1.29
C VAL A 96 3.66 8.88 0.58
N PHE A 97 2.60 8.19 1.03
CA PHE A 97 1.25 8.29 0.50
C PHE A 97 0.28 8.79 1.55
N CYS A 98 -0.53 9.79 1.18
CA CYS A 98 -1.63 10.26 2.01
C CYS A 98 -2.91 9.54 1.56
N THR A 99 -3.50 8.74 2.43
CA THR A 99 -4.82 8.16 2.17
C THR A 99 -5.85 9.18 2.62
N ARG A 100 -6.49 9.89 1.68
CA ARG A 100 -7.65 10.72 2.03
C ARG A 100 -8.79 9.80 2.45
N SER A 101 -9.19 9.88 3.72
CA SER A 101 -10.52 9.44 4.11
C SER A 101 -11.53 10.45 3.57
N THR A 102 -12.22 10.11 2.48
CA THR A 102 -13.42 10.83 2.07
C THR A 102 -14.56 10.35 2.96
N HIS A 103 -14.76 11.03 4.08
CA HIS A 103 -16.05 11.01 4.77
C HIS A 103 -16.92 12.09 4.14
N ASP A 104 -17.74 11.68 3.17
CA ASP A 104 -18.98 12.37 2.76
C ASP A 104 -20.13 11.38 2.87
#